data_AF-A0A1S4ERR7-F1
#
_entry.id   AF-A0A1S4ERR7-F1
#
_cell.length_a   1.000
_cell.length_b   1.000
_cell.length_c   1.000
_cell.angle_alpha   90.00
_cell.angle_beta   90.00
_cell.angle_gamma   90.00
#
_symmetry.space_group_name_H-M   'P 1'
#
loop_
_entity.id
_entity.type
_entity.pdbx_description
1 polymer ?
#
loop_
_entity_poly.entity_id
_entity_poly.type
_entity_poly.pdbx_seq_one_letter_code
_entity_poly.pdbx_strand_id
1 'polypeptide(L)'
;MKDAELPYDRTRLNDNLAVDVNTILLRNQEFYDQMRAEVFLSTSVVHMSAKDKTLVRSDGGVTSFDKVFIATGCEAKRLSQDVPGAMDAIGMFYLRTPSDANAIH
;
A
#
# COMPACT_ATOMS: atom_id res chain seq x y z
N MET A 1 -2.92 -3.95 -0.79
CA MET A 1 -2.46 -2.67 -0.18
C MET A 1 -3.05 -1.49 -0.98
N LYS A 2 -3.82 -0.61 -0.34
CA LYS A 2 -4.40 0.61 -0.95
C LYS A 2 -4.15 1.77 0.00
N ASP A 3 -2.96 2.32 -0.08
CA ASP A 3 -2.56 3.39 0.83
C ASP A 3 -3.30 4.69 0.43
N ALA A 4 -3.72 5.46 1.42
CA ALA A 4 -4.39 6.75 1.22
C ALA A 4 -3.37 7.90 1.13
N GLU A 5 -2.11 7.59 1.43
CA GLU A 5 -1.00 8.53 1.58
C GLU A 5 -0.01 8.45 0.41
N LEU A 6 0.73 9.54 0.21
CA LEU A 6 1.83 9.58 -0.74
C LEU A 6 2.95 8.59 -0.34
N PRO A 7 3.81 8.15 -1.27
CA PRO A 7 4.91 7.23 -0.97
C PRO A 7 5.76 7.67 0.22
N TYR A 8 5.95 6.77 1.19
CA TYR A 8 6.62 7.03 2.46
C TYR A 8 7.70 5.98 2.78
N ASP A 9 8.60 6.32 3.71
CA ASP A 9 9.65 5.44 4.20
C ASP A 9 9.10 4.43 5.21
N ARG A 10 8.70 3.26 4.70
CA ARG A 10 8.19 2.16 5.53
C ARG A 10 9.17 1.64 6.57
N THR A 11 10.49 1.86 6.42
CA THR A 11 11.47 1.34 7.39
C THR A 11 11.34 2.02 8.76
N ARG A 12 10.81 3.25 8.78
CA ARG A 12 10.55 4.02 9.99
C ARG A 12 9.46 3.43 10.89
N LEU A 13 8.60 2.56 10.34
CA LEU A 13 7.53 1.93 11.10
C LEU A 13 8.04 0.91 12.14
N ASN A 14 9.25 0.39 11.97
CA ASN A 14 9.85 -0.53 12.94
C ASN A 14 10.47 0.19 14.15
N ASP A 15 10.89 1.45 13.97
CA ASP A 15 11.62 2.21 14.99
C ASP A 15 10.68 2.98 15.93
N ASN A 16 9.55 3.46 15.39
CA ASN A 16 8.52 4.14 16.15
C ASN A 16 7.16 3.63 15.68
N LEU A 17 6.29 3.25 16.62
CA LEU A 17 4.94 2.76 16.31
C LEU A 17 3.90 3.89 16.27
N ALA A 18 4.19 5.03 16.90
CA ALA A 18 3.36 6.24 16.86
C ALA A 18 3.91 7.20 15.79
N VAL A 19 3.67 6.87 14.52
CA VAL A 19 4.22 7.61 13.37
C VAL A 19 3.11 8.41 12.70
N ASP A 20 3.30 9.72 12.64
CA ASP A 20 2.60 10.57 11.68
C ASP A 20 3.21 10.35 10.29
N VAL A 21 2.42 9.77 9.39
CA VAL A 21 2.83 9.45 8.01
C VAL A 21 3.37 10.66 7.26
N ASN A 22 2.90 11.88 7.57
CA ASN A 22 3.37 13.11 6.94
C ASN A 22 4.85 13.39 7.23
N THR A 23 5.36 12.90 8.37
CA THR A 23 6.76 13.08 8.78
C THR A 23 7.72 12.11 8.08
N ILE A 24 7.20 11.06 7.44
CA ILE A 24 7.98 10.02 6.77
C ILE A 24 7.69 9.91 5.27
N LEU A 25 6.99 10.89 4.68
CA LEU A 25 6.80 10.96 3.24
C LEU A 25 8.15 11.09 2.52
N LEU A 26 8.33 10.34 1.44
CA LEU A 26 9.53 10.44 0.62
C LEU A 26 9.56 11.75 -0.17
N ARG A 27 8.39 12.20 -0.63
CA ARG A 27 8.19 13.42 -1.43
C ARG A 27 6.83 14.03 -1.11
N ASN A 28 6.68 15.33 -1.33
CA ASN A 28 5.41 16.05 -1.26
C ASN A 28 4.64 15.98 -2.58
N GLN A 29 3.40 16.47 -2.58
CA GLN A 29 2.55 16.47 -3.78
C GLN A 29 3.15 17.31 -4.91
N GLU A 30 3.75 18.46 -4.59
CA GLU A 30 4.31 19.38 -5.58
C GLU A 30 5.40 18.72 -6.44
N PHE A 31 6.16 17.78 -5.88
CA PHE A 31 7.16 17.01 -6.63
C PHE A 31 6.51 16.19 -7.76
N TYR A 32 5.40 15.53 -7.50
CA TYR A 32 4.70 14.71 -8.50
C TYR A 32 4.06 15.58 -9.57
N ASP A 33 3.47 16.70 -9.17
CA ASP A 33 2.86 17.66 -10.10
C ASP A 33 3.90 18.23 -11.07
N GLN A 34 5.10 18.60 -10.56
CA GLN A 34 6.22 19.09 -11.38
C GLN A 34 6.73 18.01 -12.35
N MET A 35 6.74 16.75 -11.92
CA MET A 35 7.12 15.61 -12.75
C MET A 35 6.03 15.20 -13.75
N ARG A 36 4.84 15.83 -13.69
CA ARG A 36 3.64 15.44 -14.45
C ARG A 36 3.28 13.97 -14.23
N ALA A 37 3.50 13.48 -13.02
CA ALA A 37 3.17 12.14 -12.61
C ALA A 37 1.78 12.14 -11.95
N GLU A 38 0.82 11.47 -12.57
CA GLU A 38 -0.50 11.28 -11.98
C GLU A 38 -0.44 10.20 -10.91
N VAL A 39 -0.96 10.50 -9.71
CA VAL A 39 -0.93 9.61 -8.55
C VAL A 39 -2.37 9.26 -8.16
N PHE A 40 -2.70 7.97 -8.22
CA PHE A 40 -4.00 7.45 -7.80
C PHE A 40 -3.91 6.86 -6.40
N LEU A 41 -4.24 7.65 -5.38
CA LEU A 41 -4.33 7.21 -3.99
C LEU A 41 -5.62 6.42 -3.72
N SER A 42 -5.63 5.59 -2.68
CA SER A 42 -6.76 4.73 -2.30
C SER A 42 -7.31 3.85 -3.44
N THR A 43 -6.52 3.64 -4.50
CA THR A 43 -6.92 2.98 -5.74
C THR A 43 -6.03 1.78 -6.00
N SER A 44 -6.64 0.61 -6.26
CA SER A 44 -5.90 -0.60 -6.66
C SER A 44 -6.16 -0.95 -8.10
N VAL A 45 -5.16 -1.50 -8.78
CA VAL A 45 -5.39 -2.27 -10.01
C VAL A 45 -5.97 -3.64 -9.64
N VAL A 46 -7.19 -3.92 -10.11
CA VAL A 46 -7.91 -5.17 -9.84
C VAL A 46 -7.78 -6.19 -10.98
N HIS A 47 -7.46 -5.72 -12.18
CA HIS A 47 -7.22 -6.58 -13.34
C HIS A 47 -6.19 -5.94 -14.27
N MET A 48 -5.38 -6.77 -14.94
CA MET A 48 -4.42 -6.32 -15.94
C MET A 48 -4.37 -7.33 -17.08
N SER A 49 -4.58 -6.86 -18.31
CA SER A 49 -4.38 -7.64 -19.53
C SER A 49 -3.08 -7.20 -20.20
N ALA A 50 -2.07 -8.07 -20.20
CA ALA A 50 -0.83 -7.83 -20.94
C ALA A 50 -1.03 -7.89 -22.46
N LYS A 51 -2.03 -8.68 -22.91
CA LYS A 51 -2.39 -8.83 -24.32
C LYS A 51 -3.02 -7.55 -24.86
N ASP A 52 -4.01 -7.04 -24.14
CA ASP A 52 -4.76 -5.85 -24.56
C ASP A 52 -4.08 -4.56 -24.09
N LYS A 53 -3.02 -4.69 -23.28
CA LYS A 53 -2.27 -3.62 -22.64
C LYS A 53 -3.17 -2.65 -21.87
N THR A 54 -4.06 -3.20 -21.07
CA THR A 54 -5.02 -2.46 -20.26
C THR A 54 -4.94 -2.86 -18.80
N LEU A 55 -5.23 -1.91 -17.93
CA LEU A 55 -5.44 -2.12 -16.50
C LEU A 55 -6.84 -1.63 -16.12
N VAL A 56 -7.46 -2.35 -15.19
CA VAL A 56 -8.74 -1.98 -14.58
C VAL A 56 -8.47 -1.64 -13.12
N ARG A 57 -8.91 -0.46 -12.72
CA ARG A 57 -8.77 0.06 -11.37
C ARG A 57 -10.03 -0.20 -10.56
N SER A 58 -9.92 -0.16 -9.23
CA SER A 58 -11.06 -0.44 -8.33
C SER A 58 -12.17 0.61 -8.37
N ASP A 59 -11.89 1.80 -8.90
CA ASP A 59 -12.88 2.85 -9.18
C ASP A 59 -13.66 2.60 -10.49
N GLY A 60 -13.39 1.49 -11.19
CA GLY A 60 -13.96 1.18 -12.50
C GLY A 60 -13.21 1.83 -13.67
N GLY A 61 -12.19 2.65 -13.39
CA GLY A 61 -11.36 3.28 -14.42
C GLY A 61 -10.56 2.25 -15.21
N VAL A 62 -10.47 2.46 -16.52
CA VAL A 62 -9.64 1.65 -17.43
C VAL A 62 -8.53 2.53 -17.99
N THR A 63 -7.29 2.04 -17.92
CA THR A 63 -6.12 2.76 -18.44
C THR A 63 -5.37 1.84 -19.40
N SER A 64 -5.06 2.34 -20.59
CA SER A 64 -4.15 1.66 -21.53
C SER A 64 -2.70 2.04 -21.23
N PHE A 65 -1.76 1.13 -21.52
CA PHE A 65 -0.34 1.38 -21.30
C PHE A 65 0.51 0.86 -22.46
N ASP A 66 1.66 1.49 -22.70
CA ASP A 66 2.68 0.93 -23.61
C ASP A 66 3.67 0.02 -22.89
N LYS A 67 4.02 0.42 -21.67
CA LYS A 67 4.93 -0.27 -20.75
C LYS A 67 4.33 -0.26 -19.35
N VAL A 68 4.56 -1.33 -18.60
CA VAL A 68 4.08 -1.46 -17.23
C VAL A 68 5.24 -1.87 -16.32
N PHE A 69 5.29 -1.26 -15.13
CA PHE A 69 6.20 -1.64 -14.06
C PHE A 69 5.39 -2.07 -12.85
N ILE A 70 5.60 -3.30 -12.38
CA ILE A 70 4.85 -3.89 -11.27
C ILE A 70 5.66 -3.69 -9.98
N ALA A 71 5.13 -2.87 -9.08
CA ALA A 71 5.75 -2.51 -7.81
C ALA A 71 4.81 -2.72 -6.61
N THR A 72 4.00 -3.78 -6.62
CA THR A 72 2.96 -4.06 -5.61
C THR A 72 3.49 -4.43 -4.22
N GLY A 73 4.80 -4.53 -4.06
CA GLY A 73 5.44 -4.89 -2.80
C GLY A 73 5.08 -6.30 -2.33
N CYS A 74 4.94 -6.48 -1.02
CA CYS A 74 4.60 -7.75 -0.37
C CYS A 74 3.59 -7.51 0.76
N GLU A 75 2.92 -8.57 1.19
CA GLU A 75 2.02 -8.56 2.35
C GLU A 75 2.62 -9.40 3.48
N ALA A 76 2.26 -9.08 4.73
CA ALA A 76 2.69 -9.86 5.88
C ALA A 76 2.07 -11.27 5.80
N LYS A 77 2.91 -12.30 5.94
CA LYS A 77 2.43 -13.68 5.95
C LYS A 77 1.58 -13.90 7.19
N ARG A 78 0.27 -14.11 6.98
CA ARG A 78 -0.65 -14.41 8.07
C ARG A 78 -0.49 -15.87 8.51
N LEU A 79 -0.68 -16.12 9.80
CA LEU A 79 -0.77 -17.48 10.34
C LEU A 79 -1.95 -18.20 9.68
N SER A 80 -1.76 -19.50 9.40
CA SER A 80 -2.84 -20.33 8.86
C SER A 80 -3.91 -20.57 9.92
N GLN A 81 -5.14 -20.86 9.47
CA GLN A 81 -6.26 -21.19 10.35
C GLN A 81 -6.00 -22.43 11.21
N ASP A 82 -5.09 -23.30 10.77
CA ASP A 82 -4.73 -24.53 11.49
C ASP A 82 -3.85 -24.27 12.73
N VAL A 83 -3.33 -23.05 12.90
CA VAL A 83 -2.58 -22.68 14.11
C VAL A 83 -3.58 -22.34 15.22
N PRO A 84 -3.59 -23.07 16.35
CA PRO A 84 -4.50 -22.78 17.46
C PRO A 84 -4.34 -21.34 17.96
N GLY A 85 -5.44 -20.61 18.10
CA GLY A 85 -5.44 -19.22 18.54
C GLY A 85 -5.19 -18.18 17.43
N ALA A 86 -4.90 -18.59 16.19
CA ALA A 86 -4.47 -17.65 15.14
C ALA A 86 -5.55 -16.69 14.63
N MET A 87 -6.84 -16.97 14.89
CA MET A 87 -7.94 -16.09 14.46
C MET A 87 -8.58 -15.32 15.62
N ASP A 88 -8.39 -15.81 16.85
CA ASP A 88 -9.10 -15.40 18.06
C ASP A 88 -8.17 -14.83 19.14
N ALA A 89 -6.85 -14.83 18.92
CA ALA A 89 -5.89 -14.20 19.81
C ALA A 89 -6.10 -12.68 19.88
N ILE A 90 -6.53 -12.21 21.05
CA ILE A 90 -6.56 -10.79 21.41
C ILE A 90 -5.10 -10.31 21.52
N GLY A 91 -4.78 -9.20 20.85
CA GLY A 91 -3.43 -8.60 20.86
C GLY A 91 -2.48 -9.12 19.78
N MET A 92 -2.95 -9.93 18.83
CA MET A 92 -2.16 -10.30 17.65
C MET A 92 -2.32 -9.26 16.54
N PHE A 93 -1.21 -8.62 16.15
CA PHE A 93 -1.18 -7.63 15.08
C PHE A 93 -0.13 -7.99 14.02
N TYR A 94 -0.31 -7.44 12.83
CA TYR A 94 0.67 -7.54 11.74
C TYR A 94 1.08 -6.13 11.35
N LEU A 95 2.38 -5.84 11.38
CA LEU A 95 2.90 -4.52 11.05
C LEU A 95 3.27 -4.43 9.56
N ARG A 96 2.57 -3.60 8.79
CA ARG A 96 2.93 -3.31 7.39
C ARG A 96 2.72 -1.85 6.99
N THR A 97 1.68 -1.23 7.51
CA THR A 97 1.24 0.13 7.20
C THR A 97 1.29 1.04 8.44
N PRO A 98 1.26 2.37 8.29
CA PRO A 98 1.11 3.28 9.42
C PRO A 98 -0.15 2.99 10.26
N SER A 99 -1.24 2.59 9.61
CA SER A 99 -2.46 2.17 10.32
C SER A 99 -2.23 0.94 11.20
N ASP A 100 -1.41 -0.02 10.76
CA ASP A 100 -1.05 -1.17 11.58
C ASP A 100 -0.20 -0.75 12.79
N ALA A 101 0.76 0.16 12.59
CA ALA A 101 1.63 0.67 13.66
C ALA A 101 0.82 1.36 14.76
N ASN A 102 -0.10 2.23 14.36
CA ASN A 102 -0.98 2.96 15.27
C ASN A 102 -2.01 2.06 15.98
N ALA A 103 -2.32 0.87 15.45
CA ALA A 103 -3.21 -0.09 16.10
C ALA A 103 -2.50 -0.95 17.15
N ILE A 104 -1.17 -1.06 17.08
CA ILE A 104 -0.33 -1.78 18.05
C ILE A 104 -0.08 -0.92 19.30
N HIS A 105 0.01 0.40 19.13
CA HIS A 105 0.14 1.37 20.21
C HIS A 105 -1.20 1.61 20.92
#